data_AF-A0A6P1CWY2-F1
#
_entry.id   AF-A0A6P1CWY2-F1
#
_cell.length_a   1.000
_cell.length_b   1.000
_cell.length_c   1.000
_cell.angle_alpha   90.00
_cell.angle_beta   90.00
_cell.angle_gamma   90.00
#
_symmetry.space_group_name_H-M   'P 1'
#
loop_
_entity.id
_entity.type
_entity.pdbx_description
1 polymer ?
#
loop_
_entity_poly.entity_id
_entity_poly.type
_entity_poly.pdbx_seq_one_letter_code
_entity_poly.pdbx_strand_id
1 'polypeptide(L)'
;SEIRAQGPLAPGQTRDSIGPVLPGYLRACDIETTHVWRLDDCRELLGSWFALRSDAEVVVVVGATGRGAADHLRSLLGEVGAEILIDGITIRPGGSQLVARLPDG
;
A
#
# COMPACT_ATOMS: atom_id res chain seq x y z
N SER A 1 -12.44 -8.14 5.57
CA SER A 1 -11.01 -8.30 5.19
C SER A 1 -10.49 -9.68 5.59
N GLU A 2 -9.69 -10.29 4.71
CA GLU A 2 -8.88 -11.49 5.00
C GLU A 2 -7.85 -11.21 6.11
N ILE A 3 -7.30 -10.00 6.16
CA ILE A 3 -6.32 -9.61 7.17
C ILE A 3 -7.05 -9.01 8.39
N ARG A 4 -6.57 -9.30 9.61
CA ARG A 4 -7.11 -8.80 10.89
C ARG A 4 -6.02 -8.14 11.74
N ALA A 5 -6.19 -6.88 12.12
CA ALA A 5 -5.24 -6.18 12.99
C ALA A 5 -5.30 -6.68 14.45
N GLN A 6 -6.51 -6.82 15.01
CA GLN A 6 -6.73 -7.16 16.43
C GLN A 6 -7.88 -8.16 16.60
N GLY A 7 -8.05 -8.67 17.81
CA GLY A 7 -9.13 -9.62 18.17
C GLY A 7 -8.93 -11.03 17.62
N PRO A 8 -9.86 -11.97 17.89
CA PRO A 8 -9.77 -13.34 17.43
C PRO A 8 -9.85 -13.44 15.89
N LEU A 9 -9.22 -14.48 15.33
CA LEU A 9 -9.28 -14.79 13.91
C LEU A 9 -10.47 -15.71 13.62
N ALA A 10 -11.24 -15.38 12.57
CA ALA A 10 -12.21 -16.32 12.00
C ALA A 10 -11.52 -17.23 10.96
N PRO A 11 -12.14 -18.36 10.56
CA PRO A 11 -11.64 -19.18 9.46
C PRO A 11 -11.38 -18.35 8.19
N GLY A 12 -10.22 -18.57 7.55
CA GLY A 12 -9.79 -17.82 6.37
C GLY A 12 -9.21 -16.43 6.66
N GLN A 13 -9.04 -16.04 7.93
CA GLN A 13 -8.39 -14.78 8.29
C GLN A 13 -6.95 -14.99 8.78
N THR A 14 -6.08 -14.03 8.46
CA THR A 14 -4.70 -13.97 8.96
C THR A 14 -4.45 -12.70 9.77
N ARG A 15 -3.46 -12.74 10.66
CA ARG A 15 -3.06 -11.57 11.47
C ARG A 15 -2.29 -10.59 10.60
N ASP A 16 -2.54 -9.29 10.79
CA ASP A 16 -1.67 -8.26 10.26
C ASP A 16 -0.28 -8.34 10.90
N SER A 17 0.69 -8.83 10.13
CA SER A 17 2.08 -8.98 10.56
C SER A 17 2.99 -7.82 10.15
N ILE A 18 2.52 -6.92 9.27
CA ILE A 18 3.34 -5.82 8.74
C ILE A 18 2.97 -4.49 9.39
N GLY A 19 1.68 -4.18 9.49
CA GLY A 19 1.20 -2.91 10.05
C GLY A 19 1.80 -2.58 11.42
N PRO A 20 1.87 -3.53 12.39
CA PRO A 20 2.46 -3.26 13.71
C PRO A 20 3.98 -3.02 13.71
N VAL A 21 4.72 -3.57 12.75
CA VAL A 21 6.20 -3.52 12.74
C VAL A 21 6.76 -2.44 11.81
N LEU A 22 6.03 -2.09 10.76
CA LEU A 22 6.50 -1.19 9.70
C LEU A 22 6.90 0.20 10.22
N PRO A 23 6.11 0.90 11.07
CA PRO A 23 6.53 2.21 11.57
C PRO A 23 7.82 2.15 12.42
N GLY A 24 8.02 1.06 13.15
CA GLY A 24 9.25 0.83 13.92
C GLY A 24 10.46 0.60 13.02
N TYR A 25 10.28 -0.18 11.95
CA TYR A 25 11.31 -0.40 10.94
C TYR A 25 11.67 0.89 10.19
N LEU A 26 10.69 1.66 9.72
CA LEU A 26 10.90 2.94 9.05
C LEU A 26 11.65 3.92 9.95
N ARG A 27 11.28 4.01 11.22
CA ARG A 27 12.01 4.84 12.20
C ARG A 27 13.47 4.42 12.36
N ALA A 28 13.77 3.12 12.34
CA ALA A 28 15.15 2.63 12.40
C ALA A 28 15.96 2.96 11.13
N CYS A 29 15.29 3.34 10.05
CA CYS A 29 15.89 3.89 8.82
C CYS A 29 15.84 5.43 8.77
N ASP A 30 15.59 6.10 9.91
CA ASP A 30 15.44 7.56 10.02
C ASP A 30 14.27 8.14 9.19
N ILE A 31 13.24 7.33 8.93
CA ILE A 31 12.01 7.75 8.24
C ILE A 31 10.90 7.95 9.27
N GLU A 32 10.35 9.16 9.34
CA GLU A 32 9.20 9.46 10.18
C GLU A 32 7.90 8.96 9.54
N THR A 33 7.07 8.26 10.31
CA THR A 33 5.73 7.84 9.88
C THR A 33 4.69 8.78 10.49
N THR A 34 4.04 9.59 9.66
CA THR A 34 3.02 10.57 10.09
C THR A 34 1.65 9.93 10.28
N HIS A 35 1.27 9.01 9.39
CA HIS A 35 -0.02 8.33 9.42
C HIS A 35 0.09 6.86 8.99
N VAL A 36 -0.73 6.00 9.58
CA VAL A 36 -0.91 4.60 9.16
C VAL A 36 -2.39 4.37 8.89
N TRP A 37 -2.71 4.10 7.63
CA TRP A 37 -4.07 3.83 7.18
C TRP A 37 -4.27 2.33 6.97
N ARG A 38 -5.42 1.83 7.39
CA ARG A 38 -5.88 0.48 7.04
C ARG A 38 -7.12 0.62 6.18
N LEU A 39 -6.98 0.26 4.91
CA LEU A 39 -8.08 0.26 3.96
C LEU A 39 -8.51 -1.18 3.72
N ASP A 40 -9.82 -1.41 3.60
CA ASP A 40 -10.31 -2.66 3.04
C ASP A 40 -9.97 -2.72 1.54
N ASP A 41 -9.92 -3.93 0.98
CA ASP A 41 -9.66 -4.15 -0.44
C ASP A 41 -10.87 -3.69 -1.28
N CYS A 42 -10.94 -2.39 -1.51
CA CYS A 42 -12.07 -1.68 -2.11
C CYS A 42 -11.55 -0.49 -2.90
N ARG A 43 -11.87 -0.47 -4.21
CA ARG A 43 -11.44 0.58 -5.14
C ARG A 43 -11.89 1.96 -4.69
N GLU A 44 -13.11 2.07 -4.17
CA GLU A 44 -13.70 3.34 -3.74
C GLU A 44 -12.95 3.92 -2.53
N LEU A 45 -12.55 3.08 -1.57
CA LEU A 45 -11.76 3.51 -0.42
C LEU A 45 -10.36 3.95 -0.83
N LEU A 46 -9.70 3.19 -1.71
CA LEU A 46 -8.38 3.56 -2.21
C LEU A 46 -8.43 4.84 -3.05
N GLY A 47 -9.44 5.01 -3.90
CA GLY A 47 -9.65 6.24 -4.68
C GLY A 47 -9.96 7.44 -3.77
N SER A 48 -10.76 7.25 -2.73
CA SER A 48 -11.02 8.31 -1.73
C SER A 48 -9.75 8.70 -0.98
N TRP A 49 -8.87 7.73 -0.70
CA TRP A 49 -7.58 7.99 -0.08
C TRP A 49 -6.66 8.80 -1.00
N PHE A 50 -6.58 8.47 -2.30
CA PHE A 50 -5.83 9.27 -3.28
C PHE A 50 -6.35 10.70 -3.44
N ALA A 51 -7.63 10.95 -3.15
CA ALA A 51 -8.21 12.29 -3.19
C ALA A 51 -7.86 13.15 -1.96
N LEU A 52 -7.30 12.56 -0.90
CA LEU A 52 -6.82 13.31 0.26
C LEU A 52 -5.52 14.01 -0.07
N ARG A 53 -5.37 15.26 0.38
CA ARG A 53 -4.06 15.91 0.36
C ARG A 53 -3.18 15.27 1.43
N SER A 54 -1.98 14.88 1.05
CA SER A 54 -0.96 14.35 1.93
C SER A 54 0.26 15.26 1.83
N ASP A 55 0.80 15.67 2.98
CA ASP A 55 2.08 16.37 3.04
C ASP A 55 3.27 15.39 3.15
N ALA A 56 3.00 14.09 3.04
CA ALA A 56 4.04 13.06 3.09
C ALA A 56 4.84 13.02 1.78
N GLU A 57 6.16 12.97 1.91
CA GLU A 57 7.11 12.85 0.78
C GLU A 57 7.09 11.45 0.14
N VAL A 58 6.70 10.43 0.91
CA VAL A 58 6.64 9.03 0.45
C VAL A 58 5.43 8.34 1.03
N VAL A 59 4.73 7.59 0.17
CA VAL A 59 3.61 6.72 0.56
C VAL A 59 4.03 5.27 0.38
N VAL A 60 3.95 4.49 1.46
CA VAL A 60 4.20 3.05 1.42
C VAL A 60 2.88 2.29 1.46
N VAL A 61 2.53 1.62 0.37
CA VAL A 61 1.38 0.72 0.30
C VAL A 61 1.85 -0.71 0.53
N VAL A 62 1.26 -1.40 1.50
CA VAL A 62 1.52 -2.81 1.78
C VAL A 62 0.30 -3.63 1.42
N GLY A 63 0.50 -4.66 0.60
CA GLY A 63 -0.60 -5.42 -0.02
C GLY A 63 -1.09 -4.75 -1.31
N ALA A 64 -2.08 -5.36 -1.97
CA ALA A 64 -2.70 -4.86 -3.21
C ALA A 64 -1.74 -4.59 -4.40
N THR A 65 -0.51 -5.13 -4.40
CA THR A 65 0.48 -4.94 -5.49
C THR A 65 0.57 -6.09 -6.49
N GLY A 66 -0.18 -7.18 -6.26
CA GLY A 66 -0.22 -8.32 -7.17
C GLY A 66 -0.92 -7.97 -8.49
N ARG A 67 -0.45 -8.53 -9.60
CA ARG A 67 -1.03 -8.33 -10.96
C ARG A 67 -2.33 -9.13 -11.19
N GLY A 68 -3.21 -9.19 -10.19
CA GLY A 68 -4.47 -9.94 -10.23
C GLY A 68 -5.67 -9.09 -10.68
N ALA A 69 -6.86 -9.71 -10.74
CA ALA A 69 -8.11 -9.02 -11.11
C ALA A 69 -8.51 -7.86 -10.17
N ALA A 70 -7.83 -7.72 -9.02
CA ALA A 70 -8.02 -6.67 -8.02
C ALA A 70 -6.92 -5.59 -8.04
N ASP A 71 -6.26 -5.36 -9.19
CA ASP A 71 -5.17 -4.38 -9.32
C ASP A 71 -5.70 -2.92 -9.40
N HIS A 72 -6.48 -2.54 -8.39
CA HIS A 72 -7.05 -1.21 -8.23
C HIS A 72 -5.96 -0.14 -8.13
N LEU A 73 -4.80 -0.49 -7.56
CA LEU A 73 -3.68 0.43 -7.41
C LEU A 73 -3.16 0.93 -8.76
N ARG A 74 -2.88 0.05 -9.73
CA ARG A 74 -2.40 0.48 -11.05
C ARG A 74 -3.43 1.29 -11.82
N SER A 75 -4.70 0.88 -11.77
CA SER A 75 -5.79 1.63 -12.40
C SER A 75 -5.87 3.04 -11.84
N LEU A 76 -5.88 3.17 -10.51
CA LEU A 76 -5.99 4.47 -9.85
C LEU A 76 -4.75 5.33 -10.07
N LEU A 77 -3.54 4.75 -10.06
CA LEU A 77 -2.32 5.47 -10.42
C LEU A 77 -2.42 6.07 -11.83
N GLY A 78 -2.92 5.31 -12.81
CA GLY A 78 -3.17 5.84 -14.16
C GLY A 78 -4.23 6.94 -14.19
N GLU A 79 -5.31 6.80 -13.41
CA GLU A 79 -6.40 7.78 -13.34
C GLU A 79 -5.96 9.10 -12.69
N VAL A 80 -5.10 9.05 -11.67
CA VAL A 80 -4.56 10.27 -11.03
C VAL A 80 -3.38 10.87 -11.80
N GLY A 81 -2.99 10.28 -12.93
CA GLY A 81 -1.89 10.77 -13.75
C GLY A 81 -0.50 10.51 -13.17
N ALA A 82 -0.37 9.51 -12.28
CA ALA A 82 0.91 9.09 -11.76
C ALA A 82 1.76 8.39 -12.84
N GLU A 83 3.08 8.53 -12.73
CA GLU A 83 4.04 7.85 -13.60
C GLU A 83 4.59 6.61 -12.88
N ILE A 84 4.35 5.41 -13.42
CA ILE A 84 4.95 4.19 -12.88
C ILE A 84 6.40 4.08 -13.34
N LEU A 85 7.34 4.23 -12.40
CA LEU A 85 8.79 4.18 -12.64
C LEU A 85 9.32 2.75 -12.61
N ILE A 86 8.77 1.92 -11.72
CA ILE A 86 9.10 0.50 -11.59
C ILE A 86 7.80 -0.29 -11.58
N ASP A 87 7.66 -1.21 -12.52
CA ASP A 87 6.50 -2.08 -12.66
C ASP A 87 6.88 -3.57 -12.47
N GLY A 88 7.38 -3.88 -11.28
CA GLY A 88 7.89 -5.21 -10.94
C GLY A 88 9.40 -5.32 -11.05
N ILE A 89 9.93 -6.34 -10.37
CA ILE A 89 11.37 -6.62 -10.28
C ILE A 89 11.59 -8.11 -10.51
N THR A 90 12.66 -8.47 -11.22
CA THR A 90 13.01 -9.87 -11.50
C THR A 90 13.68 -10.55 -10.29
N ILE A 91 12.97 -10.63 -9.17
CA ILE A 91 13.42 -11.29 -7.92
C ILE A 91 12.34 -12.21 -7.35
N ARG A 92 12.74 -13.14 -6.46
CA ARG A 92 11.82 -13.97 -5.68
C ARG A 92 12.33 -14.15 -4.24
N PRO A 93 11.48 -13.90 -3.20
CA PRO A 93 10.16 -13.26 -3.27
C PRO A 93 10.26 -11.76 -3.60
N GLY A 94 9.11 -11.12 -3.93
CA GLY A 94 9.02 -9.65 -4.06
C GLY A 94 8.89 -9.09 -5.48
N GLY A 95 8.73 -9.94 -6.50
CA GLY A 95 8.72 -9.45 -7.90
C GLY A 95 7.56 -8.52 -8.29
N SER A 96 6.54 -8.36 -7.45
CA SER A 96 5.40 -7.45 -7.68
C SER A 96 5.60 -6.04 -7.13
N GLN A 97 6.81 -5.69 -6.65
CA GLN A 97 7.11 -4.34 -6.17
C GLN A 97 6.89 -3.29 -7.26
N LEU A 98 6.25 -2.18 -6.90
CA LEU A 98 5.96 -1.05 -7.78
C LEU A 98 6.48 0.24 -7.14
N VAL A 99 7.00 1.15 -7.97
CA VAL A 99 7.29 2.53 -7.60
C VAL A 99 6.61 3.43 -8.63
N ALA A 100 5.86 4.42 -8.15
CA ALA A 100 5.24 5.43 -8.98
C ALA A 100 5.48 6.83 -8.39
N ARG A 101 5.54 7.82 -9.27
CA ARG A 101 5.63 9.24 -8.95
C ARG A 101 4.27 9.88 -9.15
N LEU A 102 3.78 10.63 -8.17
CA LEU A 102 2.50 11.33 -8.29
C LEU A 102 2.71 12.65 -9.07
N PRO A 103 1.64 13.29 -9.58
CA PRO A 103 1.79 14.54 -10.34
C PRO A 103 2.43 15.69 -9.54
N ASP A 104 2.33 15.67 -8.21
CA ASP A 104 2.86 16.66 -7.29
C ASP A 104 4.25 16.34 -6.72
N GLY A 105 4.80 15.15 -7.00
CA GLY A 105 6.15 14.74 -6.61
C GLY A 105 6.24 13.28 -6.20
#